data_AF-A0A117RUU0-F1
#
_entry.id   AF-A0A117RUU0-F1
#
_cell.length_a   1.000
_cell.length_b   1.000
_cell.length_c   1.000
_cell.angle_alpha   90.00
_cell.angle_beta   90.00
_cell.angle_gamma   90.00
#
_symmetry.space_group_name_H-M   'P 1'
#
loop_
_entity.id
_entity.type
_entity.pdbx_description
1 polymer ?
#
loop_
_entity_poly.entity_id
_entity_poly.type
_entity_poly.pdbx_seq_one_letter_code
_entity_poly.pdbx_strand_id
1 'polypeptide(L)'
;MVSQVWPLLAFLGFFLATALAYLARSGDQVPTEMAWGLFEPAALGLTASFALHESAHAIALKRIHSVTHIAMDRAAWRTSVIPEGTMTARQMAGVALVGPGSCVVVGALIWLSDLDRPLAWWYLAHAVFLLPVFGDGRALRHSLRMARKQPCGEDTSPRAPKAPAP
;
A
#
# COMPACT_ATOMS: atom_id res chain seq x y z
N MET A 1 -12.35 -2.03 -1.81
CA MET A 1 -11.89 -1.82 -3.20
C MET A 1 -12.50 -2.82 -4.17
N VAL A 2 -12.51 -4.13 -3.87
CA VAL A 2 -13.18 -5.15 -4.73
C VAL A 2 -14.61 -4.76 -5.10
N SER A 3 -15.40 -4.22 -4.15
CA SER A 3 -16.77 -3.76 -4.37
C SER A 3 -16.93 -2.57 -5.34
N GLN A 4 -15.86 -1.88 -5.71
CA GLN A 4 -15.90 -0.75 -6.65
C GLN A 4 -15.43 -1.18 -8.04
N VAL A 5 -14.42 -2.05 -8.10
CA VAL A 5 -13.84 -2.53 -9.36
C VAL A 5 -14.53 -3.80 -9.87
N TRP A 6 -15.38 -4.46 -9.07
CA TRP A 6 -16.02 -5.71 -9.48
C TRP A 6 -16.85 -5.62 -10.78
N PRO A 7 -17.58 -4.52 -11.10
CA PRO A 7 -18.33 -4.49 -12.35
C PRO A 7 -17.39 -4.46 -13.56
N LEU A 8 -16.28 -3.70 -13.44
CA LEU A 8 -15.23 -3.65 -14.44
C LEU A 8 -14.54 -5.01 -14.60
N LEU A 9 -14.14 -5.65 -13.49
CA LEU A 9 -13.49 -6.96 -13.52
C LEU A 9 -14.43 -8.05 -14.06
N ALA A 10 -15.72 -8.01 -13.72
CA ALA A 10 -16.71 -8.93 -14.24
C ALA A 10 -16.92 -8.74 -15.74
N PHE A 11 -17.03 -7.49 -16.19
CA PHE A 11 -17.14 -7.16 -17.61
C PHE A 11 -15.91 -7.62 -18.40
N LEU A 12 -14.70 -7.25 -17.93
CA LEU A 12 -13.45 -7.63 -18.59
C LEU A 12 -13.23 -9.15 -18.54
N GLY A 13 -13.60 -9.80 -17.45
CA GLY A 13 -13.54 -11.26 -17.31
C GLY A 13 -14.48 -11.97 -18.28
N PHE A 14 -15.71 -11.48 -18.44
CA PHE A 14 -16.66 -11.99 -19.44
C PHE A 14 -16.16 -11.75 -20.87
N PHE A 15 -15.60 -10.58 -21.13
CA PHE A 15 -15.01 -10.24 -22.42
C PHE A 15 -13.84 -11.17 -22.76
N LEU A 16 -12.91 -11.39 -21.82
CA LEU A 16 -11.81 -12.34 -21.96
C LEU A 16 -12.30 -13.77 -22.17
N ALA A 17 -13.30 -14.22 -21.42
CA ALA A 17 -13.88 -15.56 -21.59
C ALA A 17 -14.51 -15.73 -22.98
N THR A 18 -15.17 -14.69 -23.50
CA THR A 18 -15.75 -14.69 -24.85
C THR A 18 -14.65 -14.74 -25.91
N ALA A 19 -13.57 -13.97 -25.74
CA ALA A 19 -12.42 -14.00 -26.64
C ALA A 19 -11.71 -15.36 -26.65
N LEU A 20 -11.54 -15.99 -25.48
CA LEU A 20 -10.99 -17.34 -25.37
C LEU A 20 -11.89 -18.40 -26.03
N ALA A 21 -13.21 -18.29 -25.87
CA ALA A 21 -14.16 -19.17 -26.54
C ALA A 21 -14.14 -18.99 -28.07
N TYR A 22 -13.88 -17.77 -28.54
CA TYR A 22 -13.66 -17.50 -29.96
C TYR A 22 -12.36 -18.13 -30.45
N LEU A 23 -11.24 -17.88 -29.77
CA LEU A 23 -9.93 -18.50 -30.07
C LEU A 23 -10.03 -20.03 -30.16
N ALA A 24 -10.71 -20.67 -29.21
CA ALA A 24 -10.89 -22.12 -29.21
C ALA A 24 -11.66 -22.64 -30.44
N ARG A 25 -12.48 -21.80 -31.08
CA ARG A 25 -13.26 -22.16 -32.28
C ARG A 25 -12.59 -21.75 -33.60
N SER A 26 -11.98 -20.57 -33.65
CA SER A 26 -11.44 -19.97 -34.88
C SER A 26 -9.94 -20.15 -35.04
N GLY A 27 -9.21 -20.37 -33.94
CA GLY A 27 -7.75 -20.33 -33.91
C GLY A 27 -7.15 -18.91 -33.95
N ASP A 28 -7.96 -17.86 -34.04
CA ASP A 28 -7.50 -16.47 -34.08
C ASP A 28 -7.23 -15.92 -32.67
N GLN A 29 -5.98 -15.53 -32.43
CA GLN A 29 -5.47 -15.07 -31.13
C GLN A 29 -5.69 -13.58 -30.90
N VAL A 30 -5.95 -12.77 -31.94
CA VAL A 30 -6.01 -11.30 -31.83
C VAL A 30 -7.04 -10.84 -30.79
N PRO A 31 -8.28 -11.37 -30.76
CA PRO A 31 -9.25 -10.93 -29.75
C PRO A 31 -8.81 -11.28 -28.32
N THR A 32 -8.12 -12.39 -28.13
CA THR A 32 -7.61 -12.83 -26.82
C THR A 32 -6.48 -11.92 -26.35
N GLU A 33 -5.54 -11.58 -27.21
CA GLU A 33 -4.45 -10.64 -26.89
C GLU A 33 -4.99 -9.26 -26.50
N MET A 34 -5.97 -8.75 -27.25
CA MET A 34 -6.62 -7.48 -26.93
C MET A 34 -7.37 -7.53 -25.60
N ALA A 35 -8.14 -8.61 -25.35
CA ALA A 35 -8.85 -8.78 -24.09
C ALA A 35 -7.89 -8.93 -22.91
N TRP A 36 -6.80 -9.67 -23.09
CA TRP A 36 -5.76 -9.84 -22.08
C TRP A 36 -5.08 -8.51 -21.75
N GLY A 37 -4.69 -7.74 -22.76
CA GLY A 37 -4.06 -6.42 -22.58
C GLY A 37 -4.94 -5.39 -21.84
N LEU A 38 -6.25 -5.62 -21.74
CA LEU A 38 -7.16 -4.83 -20.90
C LEU A 38 -7.37 -5.44 -19.51
N PHE A 39 -7.54 -6.77 -19.45
CA PHE A 39 -7.81 -7.49 -18.22
C PHE A 39 -6.63 -7.47 -17.25
N GLU A 40 -5.41 -7.71 -17.75
CA GLU A 40 -4.19 -7.79 -16.95
C GLU A 40 -3.89 -6.48 -16.19
N PRO A 41 -3.88 -5.29 -16.83
CA PRO A 41 -3.74 -4.02 -16.12
C PRO A 41 -4.82 -3.78 -15.06
N ALA A 42 -6.08 -4.17 -15.31
CA ALA A 42 -7.17 -3.94 -14.35
C ALA A 42 -7.11 -4.91 -13.15
N ALA A 43 -6.87 -6.19 -13.41
CA ALA A 43 -6.85 -7.24 -12.40
C ALA A 43 -5.52 -7.25 -11.62
N LEU A 44 -4.39 -7.37 -12.33
CA LEU A 44 -3.07 -7.48 -11.71
C LEU A 44 -2.49 -6.10 -11.43
N GLY A 45 -2.58 -5.18 -12.39
CA GLY A 45 -2.01 -3.84 -12.25
C GLY A 45 -2.73 -3.04 -11.17
N LEU A 46 -4.04 -2.85 -11.26
CA LEU A 46 -4.79 -1.98 -10.35
C LEU A 46 -5.28 -2.70 -9.09
N THR A 47 -5.89 -3.88 -9.24
CA THR A 47 -6.52 -4.55 -8.09
C THR A 47 -5.49 -5.21 -7.18
N ALA A 48 -4.55 -5.97 -7.74
CA ALA A 48 -3.57 -6.69 -6.92
C ALA A 48 -2.55 -5.76 -6.26
N SER A 49 -2.07 -4.71 -6.95
CA SER A 49 -1.15 -3.73 -6.34
C SER A 49 -1.78 -2.96 -5.18
N PHE A 50 -3.05 -2.57 -5.28
CA PHE A 50 -3.75 -1.92 -4.18
C PHE A 50 -4.02 -2.90 -3.02
N ALA A 51 -4.40 -4.14 -3.33
CA ALA A 51 -4.58 -5.16 -2.30
C ALA A 51 -3.27 -5.40 -1.53
N LEU A 52 -2.13 -5.45 -2.23
CA LEU A 52 -0.80 -5.51 -1.63
C LEU A 52 -0.54 -4.30 -0.72
N HIS A 53 -0.79 -3.09 -1.23
CA HIS A 53 -0.60 -1.83 -0.50
C HIS A 53 -1.35 -1.82 0.84
N GLU A 54 -2.66 -2.06 0.83
CA GLU A 54 -3.48 -2.06 2.04
C GLU A 54 -3.13 -3.23 2.98
N SER A 55 -2.80 -4.40 2.43
CA SER A 55 -2.38 -5.56 3.22
C SER A 55 -1.07 -5.28 3.96
N ALA A 56 -0.13 -4.59 3.32
CA ALA A 56 1.14 -4.21 3.92
C ALA A 56 0.92 -3.27 5.11
N HIS A 57 0.05 -2.26 4.97
CA HIS A 57 -0.37 -1.39 6.08
C HIS A 57 -0.99 -2.20 7.23
N ALA A 58 -1.93 -3.10 6.93
CA ALA A 58 -2.58 -3.92 7.93
C ALA A 58 -1.60 -4.83 8.69
N ILE A 59 -0.63 -5.44 7.99
CA ILE A 59 0.41 -6.28 8.57
C ILE A 59 1.33 -5.43 9.47
N ALA A 60 1.74 -4.24 9.03
CA ALA A 60 2.57 -3.34 9.83
C ALA A 60 1.85 -2.90 11.11
N LEU A 61 0.58 -2.55 11.02
CA LEU A 61 -0.24 -2.15 12.17
C LEU A 61 -0.42 -3.28 13.18
N LYS A 62 -0.63 -4.52 12.73
CA LYS A 62 -0.73 -5.69 13.61
C LYS A 62 0.53 -5.96 14.44
N ARG A 63 1.69 -5.45 14.01
CA ARG A 63 2.96 -5.60 14.74
C ARG A 63 3.15 -4.51 15.82
N ILE A 64 2.26 -3.55 15.92
CA ILE A 64 2.35 -2.45 16.88
C ILE A 64 1.42 -2.74 18.06
N HIS A 65 1.99 -3.12 19.21
CA HIS A 65 1.23 -3.47 20.42
C HIS A 65 0.39 -2.32 21.00
N SER A 66 0.71 -1.06 20.67
CA SER A 66 -0.04 0.12 21.12
C SER A 66 -1.26 0.46 20.24
N VAL A 67 -1.48 -0.30 19.16
CA VAL A 67 -2.69 -0.24 18.33
C VAL A 67 -3.67 -1.28 18.86
N THR A 68 -4.77 -0.82 19.45
CA THR A 68 -5.78 -1.67 20.10
C THR A 68 -6.82 -2.18 19.12
N HIS A 69 -7.16 -1.38 18.11
CA HIS A 69 -8.09 -1.77 17.05
C HIS A 69 -7.61 -1.32 15.68
N ILE A 70 -7.84 -2.18 14.69
CA ILE A 70 -7.62 -1.88 13.27
C ILE A 70 -9.00 -1.79 12.64
N ALA A 71 -9.52 -0.58 12.48
CA ALA A 71 -10.76 -0.36 11.77
C ALA A 71 -10.47 -0.37 10.26
N MET A 72 -11.22 -1.18 9.51
CA MET A 72 -11.29 -1.01 8.06
C MET A 72 -12.38 0.02 7.77
N ASP A 73 -11.98 1.26 7.50
CA ASP A 73 -12.93 2.24 7.00
C ASP A 73 -13.21 1.93 5.52
N ARG A 74 -14.48 1.63 5.23
CA ARG A 74 -14.99 1.37 3.88
C ARG A 74 -15.94 2.50 3.52
N ALA A 75 -15.40 3.67 3.22
CA ALA A 75 -16.16 4.73 2.59
C ALA A 75 -16.56 4.32 1.16
N ALA A 76 -17.67 4.86 0.65
CA ALA A 76 -18.17 4.60 -0.71
C ALA A 76 -17.12 4.82 -1.82
N TRP A 77 -16.07 5.61 -1.53
CA TRP A 77 -14.93 5.89 -2.42
C TRP A 77 -13.56 5.35 -1.97
N ARG A 78 -13.42 4.75 -0.78
CA ARG A 78 -12.11 4.36 -0.25
C ARG A 78 -12.21 3.22 0.76
N THR A 79 -11.36 2.22 0.60
CA THR A 79 -11.02 1.30 1.70
C THR A 79 -9.70 1.79 2.27
N SER A 80 -9.68 2.21 3.53
CA SER A 80 -8.47 2.67 4.20
C SER A 80 -8.40 2.00 5.56
N VAL A 81 -7.23 1.52 5.94
CA VAL A 81 -7.02 1.06 7.30
C VAL A 81 -6.81 2.28 8.22
N ILE A 82 -7.67 2.41 9.25
CA ILE A 82 -7.54 3.44 10.27
C ILE A 82 -7.11 2.75 11.57
N PRO A 83 -5.90 3.05 12.09
CA PRO A 83 -5.50 2.56 13.39
C PRO A 83 -6.19 3.35 14.49
N GLU A 84 -6.83 2.64 15.42
CA GLU A 84 -7.31 3.19 16.68
C GLU A 84 -6.31 2.82 17.78
N GLY A 85 -5.73 3.84 18.41
CA GLY A 85 -4.69 3.66 19.42
C GLY A 85 -3.67 4.79 19.39
N THR A 86 -2.54 4.56 20.06
CA THR A 86 -1.42 5.52 20.06
C THR A 86 -0.28 4.98 19.22
N MET A 87 0.31 5.85 18.39
CA MET A 87 1.48 5.53 17.59
C MET A 87 2.53 6.60 17.78
N THR A 88 3.78 6.19 18.01
CA THR A 88 4.92 7.10 17.97
C THR A 88 5.12 7.64 16.55
N ALA A 89 5.82 8.77 16.43
CA ALA A 89 6.16 9.34 15.12
C ALA A 89 6.91 8.33 14.22
N ARG A 90 7.82 7.54 14.79
CA ARG A 90 8.57 6.51 14.05
C ARG A 90 7.65 5.40 13.52
N GLN A 91 6.71 4.93 14.33
CA GLN A 91 5.73 3.92 13.92
C GLN A 91 4.80 4.45 12.82
N MET A 92 4.34 5.71 12.95
CA MET A 92 3.50 6.36 11.94
C MET A 92 4.24 6.51 10.61
N ALA A 93 5.50 6.94 10.64
CA ALA A 93 6.35 7.00 9.45
C ALA A 93 6.56 5.61 8.82
N GLY A 94 6.85 4.60 9.63
CA GLY A 94 7.08 3.24 9.17
C GLY A 94 5.86 2.63 8.48
N VAL A 95 4.68 2.79 9.07
CA VAL A 95 3.41 2.33 8.47
C VAL A 95 3.16 3.06 7.16
N ALA A 96 3.23 4.41 7.15
CA ALA A 96 3.03 5.20 5.94
C ALA A 96 3.96 4.80 4.77
N LEU A 97 5.18 4.33 5.06
CA LEU A 97 6.13 3.88 4.05
C LEU A 97 5.89 2.44 3.58
N VAL A 98 5.38 1.57 4.45
CA VAL A 98 5.25 0.13 4.15
C VAL A 98 4.28 -0.14 3.01
N GLY A 99 3.14 0.55 2.93
CA GLY A 99 2.18 0.40 1.83
C GLY A 99 2.84 0.68 0.47
N PRO A 100 3.21 1.94 0.16
CA PRO A 100 3.88 2.30 -1.09
C PRO A 100 5.20 1.54 -1.31
N GLY A 101 5.99 1.35 -0.25
CA GLY A 101 7.28 0.66 -0.32
C GLY A 101 7.15 -0.80 -0.76
N SER A 102 6.13 -1.52 -0.29
CA SER A 102 5.87 -2.89 -0.71
C SER A 102 5.55 -2.99 -2.21
N CYS A 103 4.74 -2.06 -2.73
CA CYS A 103 4.44 -1.99 -4.16
C CYS A 103 5.68 -1.66 -4.98
N VAL A 104 6.50 -0.71 -4.54
CA VAL A 104 7.75 -0.35 -5.23
C VAL A 104 8.71 -1.54 -5.29
N VAL A 105 8.86 -2.30 -4.20
CA VAL A 105 9.71 -3.50 -4.19
C VAL A 105 9.20 -4.53 -5.19
N VAL A 106 7.90 -4.84 -5.21
CA VAL A 106 7.33 -5.80 -6.15
C VAL A 106 7.45 -5.30 -7.60
N GLY A 107 7.15 -4.03 -7.86
CA GLY A 107 7.30 -3.43 -9.19
C GLY A 107 8.74 -3.47 -9.69
N ALA A 108 9.72 -3.22 -8.81
CA ALA A 108 11.13 -3.34 -9.15
C ALA A 108 11.53 -4.78 -9.47
N LEU A 109 11.04 -5.78 -8.73
CA LEU A 109 11.30 -7.20 -9.03
C LEU A 109 10.73 -7.61 -10.39
N ILE A 110 9.51 -7.18 -10.72
CA ILE A 110 8.88 -7.44 -12.02
C ILE A 110 9.70 -6.77 -13.14
N TRP A 111 10.10 -5.51 -12.95
CA TRP A 111 10.89 -4.75 -13.91
C TRP A 111 12.26 -5.38 -14.17
N LEU A 112 13.00 -5.72 -13.12
CA LEU A 112 14.35 -6.28 -13.22
C LEU A 112 14.38 -7.69 -13.83
N SER A 113 13.26 -8.42 -13.70
CA SER A 113 13.11 -9.75 -14.30
C SER A 113 12.63 -9.70 -15.76
N ASP A 114 12.37 -8.49 -16.30
CA ASP A 114 11.82 -8.25 -17.64
C ASP A 114 10.53 -9.05 -17.94
N LEU A 115 9.75 -9.37 -16.89
CA LEU A 115 8.54 -10.20 -17.00
C LEU A 115 7.41 -9.44 -17.68
N ASP A 116 7.10 -8.24 -17.18
CA ASP A 116 6.03 -7.39 -17.70
C ASP A 116 6.28 -5.93 -17.28
N ARG A 117 6.72 -5.10 -18.24
CA ARG A 117 7.01 -3.68 -18.00
C ARG A 117 5.76 -2.83 -17.75
N PRO A 118 4.68 -2.95 -18.55
CA PRO A 118 3.39 -2.34 -18.22
C PRO A 118 2.93 -2.62 -16.78
N LEU A 119 2.99 -3.88 -16.35
CA LEU A 119 2.58 -4.28 -15.01
C LEU A 119 3.50 -3.68 -13.93
N ALA A 120 4.81 -3.70 -14.14
CA ALA A 120 5.77 -3.08 -13.22
C ALA A 120 5.47 -1.58 -13.00
N TRP A 121 5.07 -0.85 -14.04
CA TRP A 121 4.68 0.56 -13.91
C TRP A 121 3.48 0.79 -13.00
N TRP A 122 2.47 -0.08 -13.05
CA TRP A 122 1.31 0.00 -12.14
C TRP A 122 1.71 -0.09 -10.66
N TYR A 123 2.66 -0.98 -10.36
CA TYR A 123 3.20 -1.14 -9.01
C TYR A 123 4.07 0.06 -8.60
N LEU A 124 4.97 0.51 -9.49
CA LEU A 124 5.87 1.64 -9.22
C LEU A 124 5.10 2.97 -9.06
N ALA A 125 3.97 3.14 -9.74
CA ALA A 125 3.13 4.33 -9.63
C ALA A 125 2.64 4.60 -8.19
N HIS A 126 2.59 3.58 -7.33
CA HIS A 126 2.23 3.74 -5.92
C HIS A 126 3.22 4.60 -5.13
N ALA A 127 4.44 4.81 -5.63
CA ALA A 127 5.39 5.77 -5.05
C ALA A 127 4.81 7.18 -4.96
N VAL A 128 3.88 7.55 -5.85
CA VAL A 128 3.17 8.84 -5.84
C VAL A 128 2.40 9.06 -4.53
N PHE A 129 1.94 8.00 -3.85
CA PHE A 129 1.24 8.12 -2.57
C PHE A 129 2.12 8.60 -1.42
N LEU A 130 3.45 8.60 -1.59
CA LEU A 130 4.38 9.21 -0.65
C LEU A 130 4.44 10.75 -0.76
N LEU A 131 3.90 11.33 -1.85
CA LEU A 131 3.82 12.78 -1.98
C LEU A 131 2.89 13.36 -0.89
N PRO A 132 3.20 14.54 -0.34
CA PRO A 132 2.54 15.10 0.85
C PRO A 132 1.08 15.50 0.66
N VAL A 133 0.55 15.39 -0.56
CA VAL A 133 -0.86 15.63 -0.89
C VAL A 133 -1.72 14.38 -0.67
N PHE A 134 -1.13 13.19 -0.70
CA PHE A 134 -1.82 11.91 -0.52
C PHE A 134 -1.81 11.46 0.95
N GLY A 135 -2.66 10.49 1.29
CA GLY A 135 -2.85 10.02 2.67
C GLY A 135 -1.55 9.62 3.36
N ASP A 136 -0.78 8.73 2.74
CA ASP A 136 0.47 8.22 3.29
C ASP A 136 1.54 9.31 3.39
N GLY A 137 1.72 10.13 2.36
CA GLY A 137 2.62 11.27 2.40
C GLY A 137 2.24 12.33 3.44
N ARG A 138 0.93 12.55 3.69
CA ARG A 138 0.45 13.42 4.79
C ARG A 138 0.81 12.83 6.15
N ALA A 139 0.62 11.53 6.35
CA ALA A 139 0.99 10.83 7.58
C ALA A 139 2.51 10.89 7.82
N LEU A 140 3.32 10.69 6.77
CA LEU A 140 4.77 10.82 6.82
C LEU A 140 5.21 12.26 7.14
N ARG A 141 4.59 13.27 6.53
CA ARG A 141 4.88 14.68 6.85
C ARG A 141 4.50 15.03 8.29
N HIS A 142 3.38 14.50 8.78
CA HIS A 142 2.94 14.70 10.15
C HIS A 142 3.91 14.08 11.15
N SER A 143 4.34 12.84 10.92
CA SER A 143 5.33 12.18 11.78
C SER A 143 6.68 12.91 11.82
N LEU A 144 7.17 13.39 10.68
CA LEU A 144 8.39 14.21 10.61
C LEU A 144 8.27 15.52 11.40
N ARG A 145 7.09 16.14 11.39
CA ARG A 145 6.81 17.35 12.19
C ARG A 145 6.78 17.04 13.69
N MET A 146 6.20 15.91 14.10
CA MET A 146 6.20 15.49 15.50
C MET A 146 7.61 15.17 15.99
N ALA A 147 8.41 14.47 15.18
CA ALA A 147 9.81 14.17 15.49
C ALA A 147 10.65 15.44 15.65
N ARG A 148 10.43 16.47 14.81
CA ARG A 148 11.09 17.78 14.95
C ARG A 148 10.68 18.56 16.20
N LYS A 149 9.47 18.33 16.71
CA LYS A 149 8.96 18.96 17.94
C LYS A 149 9.41 18.26 19.22
N GLN A 150 10.05 17.10 19.13
CA GLN A 150 10.79 16.47 20.23
C GLN A 150 12.29 16.75 20.00
N PRO A 151 12.86 17.86 20.49
CA PRO A 151 14.30 18.01 20.51
C PRO A 151 14.89 16.97 21.45
N CYS A 152 16.04 16.44 21.08
CA CYS A 152 16.96 15.73 21.97
C CYS A 152 17.13 16.52 23.27
N GLY A 153 16.54 16.05 24.37
CA GLY A 153 16.54 16.80 25.62
C GLY A 153 15.65 16.18 26.69
N GLU A 154 15.99 14.98 27.16
CA GLU A 154 15.79 14.58 28.55
C GLU A 154 16.72 13.40 28.85
N ASP A 155 17.99 13.74 29.08
CA ASP A 155 18.88 12.91 29.89
C ASP A 155 18.47 13.14 31.36
N THR A 156 17.37 12.52 31.80
CA THR A 156 16.99 12.46 33.21
C THR A 156 17.68 11.26 33.86
N SER A 157 19.01 11.31 33.91
CA SER A 157 19.75 10.58 34.93
C SER A 157 19.40 11.18 36.30
N PRO A 158 18.82 10.42 37.24
CA PRO A 158 18.61 10.92 38.60
C PRO A 158 20.00 11.10 39.22
N ARG A 159 20.42 12.36 39.39
CA ARG A 159 21.63 12.69 40.13
C ARG A 159 21.46 12.15 41.56
N ALA A 160 22.26 11.13 41.89
CA ALA A 160 22.23 10.49 43.21
C ALA A 160 22.42 11.55 44.32
N PRO A 161 21.69 11.44 45.46
CA PRO A 161 21.87 12.37 46.56
C PRO A 161 23.28 12.22 47.16
N LYS A 162 24.01 13.34 47.25
CA LYS A 162 25.27 13.42 48.01
C LYS A 162 24.97 13.10 49.48
N ALA A 163 25.64 12.08 50.01
CA ALA A 163 25.64 11.81 51.44
C ALA A 163 26.28 12.98 52.21
N PRO A 164 25.77 13.34 53.40
CA PRO A 164 26.42 14.33 54.26
C PRO A 164 27.75 13.78 54.81
N ALA A 165 28.76 14.64 54.80
CA ALA A 165 30.10 14.40 55.35
C ALA A 165 30.06 14.31 56.90
N PRO A 166 31.05 13.63 57.53
CA PRO A 166 31.03 13.25 58.95
C PRO A 166 31.12 14.42 59.93
#